data_AF-A0A077Y1R4-F1
#
_entry.id   AF-A0A077Y1R4-F1
#
_cell.length_a   1.000
_cell.length_b   1.000
_cell.length_c   1.000
_cell.angle_alpha   90.00
_cell.angle_beta   90.00
_cell.angle_gamma   90.00
#
_symmetry.space_group_name_H-M   'P 1'
#
loop_
_entity.id
_entity.type
_entity.pdbx_description
1 polymer ?
#
loop_
_entity_poly.entity_id
_entity_poly.type
_entity_poly.pdbx_seq_one_letter_code
_entity_poly.pdbx_strand_id
1 'polypeptide(L)'
;MIRHYSLILCIAAVTLTGCQNQKTVSSSNEVKQNDSALPTLQTHLRTIGNNFSTDSVQLSFTVINHADTVQHFCKWETPFEPFLGKYMEVLDEEGNEALFTGPMARRIMPPPIDSFIHVQPDDSVSTIYNLAKNYTIKPGKYTVKYTGGGVSGLDKGNEIKIAITGK
;
A
#
# COMPACT_ATOMS: atom_id res chain seq x y z
N MET A 1 -25.36 -23.15 -63.06
CA MET A 1 -24.22 -23.33 -64.00
C MET A 1 -23.56 -21.97 -64.23
N ILE A 2 -22.26 -21.87 -63.95
CA ILE A 2 -21.23 -21.14 -64.76
C ILE A 2 -21.49 -19.64 -65.10
N ARG A 3 -20.76 -18.77 -64.38
CA ARG A 3 -19.58 -17.99 -64.86
C ARG A 3 -19.73 -16.51 -65.30
N HIS A 4 -19.16 -15.66 -64.43
CA HIS A 4 -18.25 -14.49 -64.59
C HIS A 4 -18.54 -13.23 -65.46
N TYR A 5 -17.90 -12.16 -64.95
CA TYR A 5 -17.55 -10.83 -65.49
C TYR A 5 -18.61 -9.74 -65.22
N SER A 6 -18.31 -8.55 -64.69
CA SER A 6 -17.20 -7.68 -65.05
C SER A 6 -16.81 -6.64 -63.97
N LEU A 7 -15.60 -6.13 -64.18
CA LEU A 7 -14.81 -5.08 -63.54
C LEU A 7 -15.51 -3.70 -63.53
N ILE A 8 -15.62 -2.99 -62.40
CA ILE A 8 -15.69 -1.50 -62.36
C ILE A 8 -14.95 -0.95 -61.12
N LEU A 9 -13.98 -0.10 -61.44
CA LEU A 9 -13.19 0.81 -60.60
C LEU A 9 -14.05 2.00 -60.13
N CYS A 10 -14.02 2.37 -58.85
CA CYS A 10 -14.36 3.73 -58.40
C CYS A 10 -13.63 4.07 -57.08
N ILE A 11 -12.78 5.10 -57.18
CA ILE A 11 -12.06 5.76 -56.09
C ILE A 11 -13.02 6.77 -55.44
N ALA A 12 -13.07 6.84 -54.11
CA ALA A 12 -13.48 8.05 -53.40
C ALA A 12 -12.83 8.09 -52.01
N ALA A 13 -11.85 8.99 -51.86
CA ALA A 13 -11.21 9.34 -50.61
C ALA A 13 -11.99 10.47 -49.92
N VAL A 14 -12.35 10.28 -48.65
CA VAL A 14 -12.68 11.37 -47.73
C VAL A 14 -12.29 10.95 -46.31
N THR A 15 -11.24 11.55 -45.75
CA THR A 15 -11.16 11.73 -44.29
C THR A 15 -10.79 13.18 -44.02
N LEU A 16 -11.59 13.80 -43.15
CA LEU A 16 -11.60 15.21 -42.85
C LEU A 16 -10.42 15.55 -41.92
N THR A 17 -9.59 16.50 -42.34
CA THR A 17 -8.57 17.12 -41.51
C THR A 17 -9.23 18.14 -40.58
N GLY A 18 -9.20 17.88 -39.26
CA GLY A 18 -9.56 18.86 -38.24
C GLY A 18 -8.32 19.54 -37.69
N CYS A 19 -8.14 20.83 -37.95
CA CYS A 19 -7.15 21.67 -37.27
C CYS A 19 -7.81 22.35 -36.07
N GLN A 20 -7.17 22.29 -34.90
CA GLN A 20 -7.40 23.30 -33.86
C GLN A 20 -6.05 23.77 -33.29
N ASN A 21 -5.83 25.07 -33.46
CA ASN A 21 -4.69 25.86 -33.01
C ASN A 21 -4.51 25.79 -31.49
N GLN A 22 -3.27 25.67 -31.02
CA GLN A 22 -2.83 26.39 -29.82
C GLN A 22 -1.34 26.77 -29.88
N LYS A 23 -1.17 28.07 -30.11
CA LYS A 23 -0.09 29.01 -29.77
C LYS A 23 1.17 28.48 -29.06
N THR A 24 2.30 28.73 -29.70
CA THR A 24 3.66 28.69 -29.16
C THR A 24 3.90 29.78 -28.10
N VAL A 25 4.47 29.40 -26.96
CA VAL A 25 5.31 30.26 -26.13
C VAL A 25 6.60 29.49 -25.83
N SER A 26 7.72 30.08 -26.25
CA SER A 26 9.07 29.57 -26.01
C SER A 26 9.64 30.08 -24.69
N SER A 27 10.55 29.27 -24.17
CA SER A 27 11.75 29.63 -23.38
C SER A 27 11.71 29.39 -21.86
N SER A 28 12.59 28.45 -21.49
CA SER A 28 13.45 28.38 -20.30
C SER A 28 12.78 28.22 -18.93
N ASN A 29 12.61 26.97 -18.51
CA ASN A 29 13.50 26.37 -17.53
C ASN A 29 13.26 24.85 -17.52
N GLU A 30 14.18 24.10 -18.14
CA GLU A 30 14.36 22.69 -17.80
C GLU A 30 14.87 22.63 -16.36
N VAL A 31 13.95 22.64 -15.39
CA VAL A 31 14.24 22.06 -14.10
C VAL A 31 14.39 20.58 -14.37
N LYS A 32 15.63 20.10 -14.41
CA LYS A 32 15.92 18.69 -14.18
C LYS A 32 15.24 18.35 -12.87
N GLN A 33 14.07 17.72 -12.97
CA GLN A 33 13.44 17.03 -11.86
C GLN A 33 14.39 15.88 -11.55
N ASN A 34 15.39 16.16 -10.72
CA ASN A 34 16.01 15.13 -9.92
C ASN A 34 14.85 14.59 -9.08
N ASP A 35 14.30 13.48 -9.54
CA ASP A 35 13.45 12.58 -8.79
C ASP A 35 14.33 11.92 -7.72
N SER A 36 14.96 12.75 -6.88
CA SER A 36 15.46 12.35 -5.59
C SER A 36 14.19 12.08 -4.79
N ALA A 37 13.72 10.84 -4.83
CA ALA A 37 12.61 10.38 -4.03
C ALA A 37 12.77 10.99 -2.63
N LEU A 38 11.74 11.74 -2.18
CA LEU A 38 11.72 12.27 -0.83
C LEU A 38 12.07 11.11 0.12
N PRO A 39 12.91 11.32 1.14
CA PRO A 39 13.24 10.24 2.06
C PRO A 39 11.94 9.73 2.69
N THR A 40 11.51 8.54 2.27
CA THR A 40 10.27 7.95 2.74
C THR A 40 10.52 7.22 4.04
N LEU A 41 9.53 7.29 4.94
CA LEU A 41 9.54 6.49 6.16
C LEU A 41 9.44 5.01 5.79
N GLN A 42 10.46 4.24 6.16
CA GLN A 42 10.48 2.80 5.89
C GLN A 42 9.68 2.07 6.98
N THR A 43 8.81 1.14 6.57
CA THR A 43 8.13 0.24 7.49
C THR A 43 8.80 -1.13 7.54
N HIS A 44 8.87 -1.70 8.74
CA HIS A 44 9.48 -3.01 8.96
C HIS A 44 8.65 -3.85 9.94
N LEU A 45 8.22 -5.03 9.49
CA LEU A 45 7.42 -5.98 10.25
C LEU A 45 8.30 -7.16 10.71
N ARG A 46 8.18 -7.54 11.99
CA ARG A 46 8.91 -8.67 12.61
C ARG A 46 8.01 -9.52 13.49
N THR A 47 8.38 -10.79 13.63
CA THR A 47 7.82 -11.67 14.64
C THR A 47 8.42 -11.39 16.01
N ILE A 48 7.61 -11.44 17.07
CA ILE A 48 8.11 -11.47 18.45
C ILE A 48 8.10 -12.93 18.91
N GLY A 49 9.23 -13.61 18.72
CA GLY A 49 9.36 -15.05 18.93
C GLY A 49 8.81 -15.88 17.76
N ASN A 50 8.57 -17.16 18.03
CA ASN A 50 8.17 -18.17 17.03
C ASN A 50 7.06 -19.11 17.52
N ASN A 51 6.59 -18.94 18.76
CA ASN A 51 5.53 -19.76 19.35
C ASN A 51 4.18 -19.07 19.19
N PHE A 52 3.54 -19.29 18.04
CA PHE A 52 2.23 -18.69 17.75
C PHE A 52 1.09 -19.70 17.93
N SER A 53 -0.02 -19.20 18.44
CA SER A 53 -1.27 -19.94 18.55
C SER A 53 -2.39 -19.18 17.85
N THR A 54 -3.55 -19.82 17.68
CA THR A 54 -4.74 -19.21 17.07
C THR A 54 -5.17 -17.92 17.75
N ASP A 55 -4.84 -17.73 19.03
CA ASP A 55 -5.25 -16.57 19.83
C ASP A 55 -4.10 -15.58 20.10
N SER A 56 -2.87 -15.93 19.72
CA SER A 56 -1.68 -15.14 20.04
C SER A 56 -0.65 -15.20 18.92
N VAL A 57 -0.60 -14.11 18.16
CA VAL A 57 0.36 -13.86 17.08
C VAL A 57 0.96 -12.47 17.32
N GLN A 58 1.98 -12.41 18.18
CA GLN A 58 2.65 -11.16 18.56
C GLN A 58 3.65 -10.73 17.50
N LEU A 59 3.42 -9.56 16.92
CA LEU A 59 4.25 -8.96 15.88
C LEU A 59 4.72 -7.57 16.31
N SER A 60 5.89 -7.17 15.85
CA SER A 60 6.40 -5.81 15.98
C SER A 60 6.35 -5.09 14.64
N PHE A 61 5.86 -3.86 14.67
CA PHE A 61 5.84 -2.95 13.55
C PHE A 61 6.69 -1.73 13.88
N THR A 62 7.70 -1.48 13.06
CA THR A 62 8.66 -0.38 13.21
C THR A 62 8.55 0.56 12.02
N VAL A 63 8.59 1.86 12.27
CA VAL A 63 8.72 2.91 11.27
C VAL A 63 10.06 3.60 11.47
N ILE A 64 10.88 3.65 10.42
CA ILE A 64 12.27 4.11 10.45
C ILE A 64 12.39 5.36 9.59
N ASN A 65 13.02 6.39 10.14
CA ASN A 65 13.38 7.60 9.43
C ASN A 65 14.88 7.60 9.11
N HIS A 66 15.22 7.48 7.83
CA HIS A 66 16.60 7.57 7.34
C HIS A 66 16.99 8.99 6.89
N ALA A 67 16.09 9.97 7.06
CA ALA A 67 16.37 11.36 6.74
C ALA A 67 17.15 12.03 7.88
N ASP A 68 17.82 13.12 7.53
CA ASP A 68 18.45 14.08 8.47
C ASP A 68 17.45 15.11 9.05
N THR A 69 16.17 14.97 8.71
CA THR A 69 15.08 15.84 9.13
C THR A 69 13.98 15.07 9.84
N VAL A 70 13.22 15.74 10.71
CA VAL A 70 12.06 15.14 11.36
C VAL A 70 11.01 14.80 10.31
N GLN A 71 10.59 13.55 10.26
CA GLN A 71 9.49 13.08 9.42
C GLN A 71 8.27 12.77 10.27
N HIS A 72 7.09 12.68 9.65
CA HIS A 72 5.87 12.30 10.35
C HIS A 72 4.98 11.42 9.48
N PHE A 73 4.15 10.61 10.13
CA PHE A 73 3.13 9.78 9.47
C PHE A 73 1.83 9.81 10.27
N CYS A 74 0.70 9.57 9.61
CA CYS A 74 -0.57 9.41 10.30
C CYS A 74 -0.66 8.01 10.92
N LYS A 75 -0.99 7.91 12.21
CA LYS A 75 -1.09 6.63 12.93
C LYS A 75 -2.30 5.79 12.53
N TRP A 76 -3.24 6.36 11.78
CA TRP A 76 -4.40 5.63 11.26
C TRP A 76 -3.96 4.60 10.24
N GLU A 77 -4.68 3.47 10.19
CA GLU A 77 -4.30 2.35 9.31
C GLU A 77 -2.89 1.80 9.65
N THR A 78 -2.50 1.87 10.94
CA THR A 78 -1.25 1.31 11.44
C THR A 78 -1.45 0.60 12.78
N PRO A 79 -0.53 -0.28 13.20
CA PRO A 79 -0.52 -0.83 14.56
C PRO A 79 -0.28 0.18 15.71
N PHE A 80 -0.01 1.46 15.43
CA PHE A 80 0.16 2.50 16.46
C PHE A 80 -1.19 3.04 16.99
N GLU A 81 -2.31 2.56 16.44
CA GLU A 81 -3.65 2.84 16.94
C GLU A 81 -4.31 1.58 17.52
N PRO A 82 -5.37 1.70 18.34
CA PRO A 82 -5.99 0.58 19.03
C PRO A 82 -6.81 -0.31 18.08
N PHE A 83 -6.13 -1.04 17.19
CA PHE A 83 -6.68 -2.13 16.39
C PHE A 83 -7.89 -1.75 15.50
N LEU A 84 -7.90 -0.55 14.94
CA LEU A 84 -8.99 -0.06 14.07
C LEU A 84 -8.60 -0.16 12.59
N GLY A 85 -9.50 -0.70 11.77
CA GLY A 85 -9.30 -0.81 10.33
C GLY A 85 -8.52 -2.07 9.91
N LYS A 86 -8.63 -2.40 8.62
CA LYS A 86 -7.92 -3.51 7.97
C LYS A 86 -6.73 -2.98 7.20
N TYR A 87 -5.55 -3.08 7.80
CA TYR A 87 -4.27 -2.59 7.24
C TYR A 87 -3.20 -3.69 7.13
N MET A 88 -3.58 -4.95 7.36
CA MET A 88 -2.75 -6.12 7.12
C MET A 88 -3.44 -7.02 6.11
N GLU A 89 -2.66 -7.59 5.21
CA GLU A 89 -3.03 -8.74 4.40
C GLU A 89 -2.43 -9.99 5.06
N VAL A 90 -3.25 -11.03 5.21
CA VAL A 90 -2.87 -12.27 5.90
C VAL A 90 -3.35 -13.44 5.04
N LEU A 91 -2.44 -14.05 4.29
CA LEU A 91 -2.75 -15.11 3.33
C LEU A 91 -2.25 -16.47 3.84
N ASP A 92 -3.06 -17.53 3.70
CA ASP A 92 -2.62 -18.90 3.94
C ASP A 92 -1.74 -19.44 2.79
N GLU A 93 -1.29 -20.70 2.87
CA GLU A 93 -0.43 -21.31 1.84
C GLU A 93 -1.15 -21.46 0.49
N GLU A 94 -2.48 -21.52 0.50
CA GLU A 94 -3.35 -21.58 -0.68
C GLU A 94 -3.69 -20.20 -1.24
N GLY A 95 -3.29 -19.12 -0.58
CA GLY A 95 -3.56 -17.74 -0.98
C GLY A 95 -4.93 -17.21 -0.55
N ASN A 96 -5.67 -17.91 0.32
CA ASN A 96 -6.91 -17.40 0.90
C ASN A 96 -6.60 -16.40 2.01
N GLU A 97 -7.35 -15.31 2.05
CA GLU A 97 -7.18 -14.30 3.09
C GLU A 97 -7.89 -14.71 4.38
N ALA A 98 -7.18 -14.59 5.51
CA ALA A 98 -7.77 -14.76 6.84
C ALA A 98 -8.88 -13.71 7.05
N LEU A 99 -10.01 -14.16 7.62
CA LEU A 99 -11.16 -13.29 7.85
C LEU A 99 -10.81 -12.18 8.85
N PHE A 100 -10.89 -10.93 8.42
CA PHE A 100 -10.80 -9.78 9.31
C PHE A 100 -12.08 -9.66 10.17
N THR A 101 -11.90 -9.56 11.47
CA THR A 101 -12.95 -9.46 12.50
C THR A 101 -12.84 -8.20 13.35
N GLY A 102 -11.84 -7.35 13.07
CA GLY A 102 -11.61 -6.11 13.79
C GLY A 102 -12.67 -5.02 13.53
N PRO A 103 -12.74 -4.00 14.39
CA PRO A 103 -13.61 -2.85 14.20
C PRO A 103 -13.15 -1.97 13.02
N MET A 104 -14.11 -1.42 12.28
CA MET A 104 -13.87 -0.42 11.23
C MET A 104 -14.32 0.96 11.71
N ALA A 105 -13.42 1.94 11.69
CA ALA A 105 -13.74 3.32 12.08
C ALA A 105 -14.09 4.18 10.86
N ARG A 106 -15.10 5.04 11.00
CA ARG A 106 -15.30 6.19 10.11
C ARG A 106 -14.39 7.32 10.57
N ARG A 107 -13.68 7.96 9.63
CA ARG A 107 -12.71 9.03 9.93
C ARG A 107 -13.22 10.37 9.43
N ILE A 108 -12.90 11.42 10.17
CA ILE A 108 -13.00 12.80 9.68
C ILE A 108 -11.78 13.10 8.80
N MET A 109 -11.96 13.89 7.74
CA MET A 109 -10.89 14.32 6.86
C MET A 109 -10.81 15.85 6.83
N PRO A 110 -9.59 16.45 6.88
CA PRO A 110 -8.29 15.77 7.02
C PRO A 110 -8.08 15.16 8.43
N PRO A 111 -7.09 14.26 8.61
CA PRO A 111 -6.73 13.77 9.93
C PRO A 111 -6.36 14.93 10.88
N PRO A 112 -6.86 14.94 12.12
CA PRO A 112 -6.46 15.94 13.10
C PRO A 112 -4.96 15.84 13.42
N ILE A 113 -4.36 16.94 13.88
CA ILE A 113 -2.90 17.03 14.11
C ILE A 113 -2.37 16.00 15.12
N ASP A 114 -3.18 15.62 16.12
CA ASP A 114 -2.85 14.60 17.13
C ASP A 114 -2.83 13.16 16.59
N SER A 115 -3.21 12.98 15.32
CA SER A 115 -3.18 11.70 14.63
C SER A 115 -1.82 11.43 13.98
N PHE A 116 -0.88 12.38 14.05
CA PHE A 116 0.46 12.23 13.48
C PHE A 116 1.49 11.86 14.54
N ILE A 117 2.38 10.94 14.17
CA ILE A 117 3.56 10.55 14.95
C ILE A 117 4.78 11.15 14.26
N HIS A 118 5.64 11.80 15.03
CA HIS A 118 6.91 12.34 14.56
C HIS A 118 8.03 11.35 14.83
N VAL A 119 8.92 11.18 13.86
CA VAL A 119 10.12 10.32 13.95
C VAL A 119 11.32 11.22 13.76
N GLN A 120 12.23 11.22 14.73
CA GLN A 120 13.44 12.06 14.68
C GLN A 120 14.38 11.59 13.55
N PRO A 121 15.32 12.44 13.12
CA PRO A 121 16.37 12.04 12.18
C PRO A 121 17.10 10.79 12.63
N ASP A 122 17.41 9.88 11.70
CA ASP A 122 18.12 8.62 11.94
C ASP A 122 17.56 7.76 13.09
N ASP A 123 16.25 7.87 13.36
CA ASP A 123 15.57 7.21 14.48
C ASP A 123 14.41 6.33 14.00
N SER A 124 13.79 5.61 14.94
CA SER A 124 12.63 4.76 14.67
C SER A 124 11.64 4.76 15.83
N VAL A 125 10.38 4.53 15.48
CA VAL A 125 9.32 4.23 16.45
C VAL A 125 8.81 2.82 16.22
N SER A 126 8.49 2.11 17.30
CA SER A 126 8.05 0.71 17.25
C SER A 126 6.84 0.47 18.14
N THR A 127 5.99 -0.47 17.73
CA THR A 127 4.87 -0.98 18.53
C THR A 127 4.80 -2.50 18.42
N ILE A 128 4.19 -3.14 19.42
CA ILE A 128 3.90 -4.58 19.44
C ILE A 128 2.40 -4.77 19.49
N TYR A 129 1.89 -5.66 18.64
CA TYR A 129 0.46 -5.90 18.50
C TYR A 129 0.17 -7.39 18.30
N ASN A 130 -1.01 -7.84 18.72
CA ASN A 130 -1.48 -9.20 18.50
C ASN A 130 -2.36 -9.24 17.24
N LEU A 131 -1.89 -9.85 16.16
CA LEU A 131 -2.64 -9.98 14.91
C LEU A 131 -3.95 -10.77 15.11
N ALA A 132 -3.94 -11.79 15.96
CA ALA A 132 -5.10 -12.66 16.21
C ALA A 132 -6.28 -11.95 16.89
N LYS A 133 -6.12 -10.71 17.36
CA LYS A 133 -7.24 -9.92 17.89
C LYS A 133 -8.23 -9.47 16.81
N ASN A 134 -7.77 -9.34 15.57
CA ASN A 134 -8.54 -8.76 14.46
C ASN A 134 -8.70 -9.71 13.27
N TYR A 135 -8.16 -10.93 13.36
CA TYR A 135 -8.23 -11.92 12.29
C TYR A 135 -8.59 -13.28 12.88
N THR A 136 -9.46 -14.01 12.19
CA THR A 136 -9.71 -15.42 12.50
C THR A 136 -8.54 -16.25 11.99
N ILE A 137 -7.63 -16.61 12.90
CA ILE A 137 -6.44 -17.40 12.60
C ILE A 137 -6.71 -18.88 12.89
N LYS A 138 -6.33 -19.76 11.97
CA LYS A 138 -6.39 -21.22 12.12
C LYS A 138 -4.97 -21.79 12.20
N PRO A 139 -4.80 -23.05 12.65
CA PRO A 139 -3.52 -23.75 12.53
C PRO A 139 -3.09 -23.82 11.06
N GLY A 140 -1.83 -23.53 10.77
CA GLY A 140 -1.32 -23.45 9.40
C GLY A 140 -0.18 -22.45 9.25
N LYS A 141 0.29 -22.24 8.01
CA LYS A 141 1.29 -21.20 7.71
C LYS A 141 0.65 -20.03 6.98
N TYR A 142 1.16 -18.84 7.26
CA TYR A 142 0.65 -17.61 6.68
C TYR A 142 1.78 -16.70 6.21
N THR A 143 1.49 -15.91 5.17
CA THR A 143 2.25 -14.72 4.79
C THR A 143 1.49 -13.49 5.29
N VAL A 144 2.18 -12.61 6.01
CA VAL A 144 1.62 -11.36 6.56
C VAL A 144 2.32 -10.17 5.95
N LYS A 145 1.53 -9.19 5.50
CA LYS A 145 2.02 -7.98 4.85
C LYS A 145 1.25 -6.75 5.32
N TYR A 146 1.98 -5.65 5.54
CA TYR A 146 1.37 -4.35 5.76
C TYR A 146 0.84 -3.75 4.46
N THR A 147 -0.41 -3.28 4.47
CA THR A 147 -1.10 -2.71 3.30
C THR A 147 -1.70 -1.33 3.54
N GLY A 148 -1.73 -0.85 4.79
CA GLY A 148 -2.09 0.54 5.11
C GLY A 148 -1.08 1.49 4.48
N GLY A 149 -1.53 2.63 3.95
CA GLY A 149 -0.63 3.51 3.21
C GLY A 149 -1.34 4.72 2.63
N GLY A 150 -2.63 4.59 2.31
CA GLY A 150 -3.43 5.68 1.77
C GLY A 150 -3.50 6.88 2.71
N VAL A 151 -3.91 6.67 3.97
CA VAL A 151 -4.00 7.77 4.95
C VAL A 151 -2.76 7.87 5.83
N SER A 152 -2.10 6.75 6.13
CA SER A 152 -0.88 6.75 6.95
C SER A 152 0.27 7.51 6.29
N GLY A 153 0.33 7.50 4.96
CA GLY A 153 1.47 8.02 4.20
C GLY A 153 2.70 7.11 4.28
N LEU A 154 2.54 5.89 4.79
CA LEU A 154 3.62 4.91 4.91
C LEU A 154 3.68 4.00 3.68
N ASP A 155 4.89 3.69 3.24
CA ASP A 155 5.11 2.70 2.20
C ASP A 155 4.84 1.28 2.72
N LYS A 156 4.42 0.41 1.81
CA LYS A 156 4.33 -1.02 2.07
C LYS A 156 5.72 -1.55 2.38
N GLY A 157 5.88 -2.15 3.55
CA GLY A 157 7.15 -2.71 4.00
C GLY A 157 7.39 -4.12 3.50
N ASN A 158 8.19 -4.86 4.25
CA ASN A 158 8.42 -6.28 4.02
C ASN A 158 7.18 -7.14 4.32
N GLU A 159 7.20 -8.35 3.79
CA GLU A 159 6.36 -9.45 4.24
C GLU A 159 7.09 -10.30 5.28
N ILE A 160 6.33 -11.04 6.09
CA ILE A 160 6.85 -12.07 6.99
C ILE A 160 6.06 -13.37 6.82
N LYS A 161 6.69 -14.49 7.14
CA LYS A 161 6.05 -15.81 7.17
C LYS A 161 5.95 -16.28 8.61
N ILE A 162 4.78 -16.79 8.99
CA ILE A 162 4.49 -17.29 10.34
C ILE A 162 3.88 -18.69 10.27
N ALA A 163 4.14 -19.51 11.28
CA ALA A 163 3.51 -20.82 11.44
C ALA A 163 2.72 -20.83 12.75
N ILE A 164 1.45 -21.20 12.66
CA ILE A 164 0.51 -21.23 13.77
C ILE A 164 0.30 -22.68 14.18
N THR A 165 0.64 -23.01 15.41
CA THR A 165 0.33 -24.33 15.97
C THR A 165 -1.12 -24.37 16.43
N GLY A 166 -1.79 -25.49 16.18
CA GLY A 166 -3.07 -25.77 16.83
C GLY A 166 -2.89 -26.01 18.32
N LYS A 167 -3.87 -25.57 19.10
CA LYS A 167 -4.02 -25.99 20.49
C LYS A 167 -4.57 -27.41 20.54
#